data_AF-A0A3L7PS21-F1
#
_entry.id   AF-A0A3L7PS21-F1
#
_cell.length_a   1.000
_cell.length_b   1.000
_cell.length_c   1.000
_cell.angle_alpha   90.00
_cell.angle_beta   90.00
_cell.angle_gamma   90.00
#
_symmetry.space_group_name_H-M   'P 1'
#
loop_
_entity.id
_entity.type
_entity.pdbx_description
1 polymer ?
#
loop_
_entity_poly.entity_id
_entity_poly.type
_entity_poly.pdbx_seq_one_letter_code
_entity_poly.pdbx_strand_id
1 'polypeptide(L)'
;MPRTLSPLLSTGAADSPPTWPRGSRGSMVAWRFMRVPEFGLASQTSNRTPAPSRDSMGRIAWHCHECFHGMQKSETAGGIVVVIDVLRASTTIVTALANGAIGVRPELSPDAARKAAKAASCDGECLLGGERGGLRIDGFDLGNAPRDYHRQAVAGRRIVTTTTNGTAAVAACPRAEAILVGALVNRRAVAARALELALAGGGPPRPIHLVCAGTDGAVTEEDILAAGAILDAAGATRLDDPAAAALERFRRTVRGATDASVPLAAALAASRGGTNLLAIGMAADIGDAAAIDAIPVVPRLDRGTGWFRIDP
;
A
#
# COMPACT_ATOMS: atom_id res chain seq x y z
N MET A 1 36.18 9.41 -49.65
CA MET A 1 34.75 9.64 -49.91
C MET A 1 34.45 9.30 -51.36
N PRO A 2 33.30 8.70 -51.71
CA PRO A 2 32.50 7.74 -50.94
C PRO A 2 32.42 6.36 -51.63
N ARG A 3 32.11 5.37 -50.79
CA ARG A 3 31.84 3.96 -51.10
C ARG A 3 30.36 3.78 -51.45
N THR A 4 30.05 2.89 -52.38
CA THR A 4 28.74 2.22 -52.49
C THR A 4 28.95 0.72 -52.69
N LEU A 5 28.23 -0.06 -51.89
CA LEU A 5 28.28 -1.51 -51.74
C LEU A 5 27.36 -2.20 -52.74
N SER A 6 27.80 -3.35 -53.26
CA SER A 6 26.96 -4.37 -53.91
C SER A 6 26.56 -5.46 -52.90
N PRO A 7 25.45 -6.20 -53.13
CA PRO A 7 24.92 -7.19 -52.20
C PRO A 7 25.40 -8.61 -52.57
N LEU A 8 25.66 -9.45 -51.57
CA LEU A 8 25.73 -10.90 -51.75
C LEU A 8 25.09 -11.62 -50.56
N LEU A 9 24.15 -12.50 -50.91
CA LEU A 9 23.47 -13.46 -50.06
C LEU A 9 24.48 -14.47 -49.47
N SER A 10 24.28 -14.85 -48.21
CA SER A 10 24.83 -16.07 -47.63
C SER A 10 23.76 -16.76 -46.79
N THR A 11 23.41 -17.97 -47.21
CA THR A 11 22.67 -18.98 -46.47
C THR A 11 23.38 -19.33 -45.15
N GLY A 12 22.64 -19.44 -44.06
CA GLY A 12 23.15 -19.84 -42.75
C GLY A 12 22.11 -20.68 -42.00
N ALA A 13 22.57 -21.79 -41.43
CA ALA A 13 21.82 -22.93 -40.95
C ALA A 13 20.87 -22.65 -39.76
N ALA A 14 19.93 -23.59 -39.58
CA ALA A 14 19.04 -23.69 -38.44
C ALA A 14 19.83 -23.95 -37.15
N ASP A 15 19.69 -23.06 -36.17
CA ASP A 15 20.16 -23.26 -34.80
C ASP A 15 19.00 -23.62 -33.87
N SER A 16 19.23 -24.68 -33.09
CA SER A 16 18.28 -25.32 -32.18
C SER A 16 17.98 -24.45 -30.94
N PRO A 17 16.82 -24.64 -30.28
CA PRO A 17 16.49 -23.91 -29.06
C PRO A 17 17.43 -24.30 -27.90
N PRO A 18 17.76 -23.37 -26.98
CA PRO A 18 18.71 -23.63 -25.91
C PRO A 18 18.16 -24.67 -24.91
N THR A 19 18.93 -25.72 -24.70
CA THR A 19 18.69 -26.76 -23.70
C THR A 19 19.09 -26.28 -22.30
N TRP A 20 18.15 -26.32 -21.36
CA TRP A 20 18.40 -26.01 -19.95
C TRP A 20 19.19 -27.15 -19.25
N PRO A 21 20.25 -26.85 -18.48
CA PRO A 21 20.93 -27.87 -17.71
C PRO A 21 20.04 -28.36 -16.56
N ARG A 22 19.86 -29.69 -16.48
CA ARG A 22 19.21 -30.35 -15.33
C ARG A 22 20.13 -30.24 -14.11
N GLY A 23 19.63 -29.59 -13.07
CA GLY A 23 20.02 -29.89 -11.69
C GLY A 23 20.98 -28.92 -11.02
N SER A 24 20.41 -27.90 -10.36
CA SER A 24 20.81 -27.54 -9.00
C SER A 24 19.56 -27.09 -8.27
N ARG A 25 19.24 -27.76 -7.16
CA ARG A 25 18.10 -27.44 -6.30
C ARG A 25 18.18 -25.96 -5.94
N GLY A 26 17.24 -25.16 -6.44
CA GLY A 26 17.13 -23.76 -6.09
C GLY A 26 17.01 -23.64 -4.58
N SER A 27 17.86 -22.83 -3.99
CA SER A 27 17.68 -22.37 -2.62
C SER A 27 16.32 -21.67 -2.56
N MET A 28 15.32 -22.34 -1.98
CA MET A 28 14.17 -21.66 -1.42
C MET A 28 14.74 -20.62 -0.47
N VAL A 29 14.64 -19.34 -0.82
CA VAL A 29 14.85 -18.26 0.13
C VAL A 29 13.77 -18.44 1.18
N ALA A 30 14.15 -19.04 2.31
CA ALA A 30 13.25 -19.20 3.43
C ALA A 30 12.91 -17.80 3.93
N TRP A 31 11.68 -17.35 3.67
CA TRP A 31 11.13 -16.12 4.24
C TRP A 31 11.04 -16.32 5.75
N ARG A 32 12.10 -15.96 6.47
CA ARG A 32 12.09 -15.95 7.92
C ARG A 32 11.37 -14.68 8.35
N PHE A 33 10.04 -14.78 8.46
CA PHE A 33 9.22 -13.74 9.05
C PHE A 33 9.74 -13.43 10.46
N MET A 34 10.18 -12.19 10.67
CA MET A 34 10.54 -11.71 11.98
C MET A 34 9.24 -11.67 12.79
N ARG A 35 9.17 -12.41 13.91
CA ARG A 35 8.05 -12.26 14.84
C ARG A 35 8.07 -10.81 15.29
N VAL A 36 7.03 -10.06 14.92
CA VAL A 36 6.74 -8.75 15.50
C VAL A 36 6.60 -8.99 17.01
N PRO A 37 7.23 -8.19 17.89
CA PRO A 37 7.09 -8.38 19.33
C PRO A 37 5.61 -8.38 19.72
N GLU A 38 5.20 -9.25 20.65
CA GLU A 38 3.87 -9.18 21.23
C GLU A 38 3.66 -7.77 21.80
N PHE A 39 2.76 -7.02 21.18
CA PHE A 39 2.32 -5.74 21.71
C PHE A 39 1.60 -6.04 23.02
N GLY A 40 2.22 -5.65 24.14
CA GLY A 40 1.57 -5.62 25.44
C GLY A 40 0.36 -4.69 25.39
N LEU A 41 -0.81 -5.25 25.08
CA LEU A 41 -2.08 -4.55 25.17
C LEU A 41 -2.39 -4.36 26.66
N ALA A 42 -2.12 -3.16 27.17
CA ALA A 42 -2.79 -2.70 28.36
C ALA A 42 -4.30 -2.78 28.10
N SER A 43 -5.01 -3.54 28.92
CA SER A 43 -6.45 -3.75 28.84
C SER A 43 -7.17 -2.44 29.13
N GLN A 44 -7.32 -1.58 28.12
CA GLN A 44 -8.31 -0.53 28.14
C GLN A 44 -9.62 -1.16 27.71
N THR A 45 -10.57 -1.24 28.64
CA THR A 45 -11.97 -1.54 28.37
C THR A 45 -12.54 -0.42 27.50
N SER A 46 -12.29 -0.49 26.20
CA SER A 46 -12.89 0.41 25.22
C SER A 46 -14.36 0.00 25.06
N ASN A 47 -15.24 1.01 25.15
CA ASN A 47 -16.65 0.89 24.89
C ASN A 47 -16.83 0.58 23.39
N ARG A 48 -16.66 -0.69 22.99
CA ARG A 48 -16.75 -1.11 21.59
C ARG A 48 -18.20 -0.96 21.15
N THR A 49 -18.43 -0.06 20.21
CA THR A 49 -19.63 -0.06 19.39
C THR A 49 -19.84 -1.48 18.84
N PRO A 50 -21.02 -2.10 19.00
CA PRO A 50 -21.27 -3.43 18.46
C PRO A 50 -21.03 -3.43 16.95
N ALA A 51 -20.47 -4.52 16.43
CA ALA A 51 -20.22 -4.67 15.00
C ALA A 51 -21.53 -4.43 14.22
N PRO A 52 -21.49 -3.69 13.09
CA PRO A 52 -22.68 -3.37 12.34
C PRO A 52 -23.41 -4.64 11.88
N SER A 53 -24.75 -4.60 11.87
CA SER A 53 -25.55 -5.73 11.43
C SER A 53 -25.30 -6.05 9.95
N ARG A 54 -25.52 -7.31 9.52
CA ARG A 54 -25.38 -7.71 8.11
C ARG A 54 -26.23 -6.86 7.16
N ASP A 55 -27.40 -6.44 7.60
CA ASP A 55 -28.31 -5.59 6.82
C ASP A 55 -27.74 -4.17 6.63
N SER A 56 -27.12 -3.62 7.69
CA SER A 56 -26.43 -2.32 7.64
C SER A 56 -25.22 -2.35 6.69
N MET A 57 -24.43 -3.43 6.71
CA MET A 57 -23.28 -3.61 5.83
C MET A 57 -23.69 -3.76 4.36
N GLY A 58 -24.83 -4.41 4.07
CA GLY A 58 -25.35 -4.58 2.71
C GLY A 58 -25.77 -3.29 2.00
N ARG A 59 -25.88 -2.18 2.72
CA ARG A 59 -26.28 -0.87 2.18
C ARG A 59 -25.11 -0.03 1.69
N ILE A 60 -23.89 -0.33 2.14
CA ILE A 60 -22.67 0.44 1.80
C ILE A 60 -22.17 0.01 0.43
N ALA A 61 -22.12 0.95 -0.51
CA ALA A 61 -21.50 0.73 -1.81
C ALA A 61 -19.96 0.77 -1.69
N TRP A 62 -19.30 -0.23 -2.26
CA TRP A 62 -17.84 -0.29 -2.36
C TRP A 62 -17.42 -0.13 -3.81
N HIS A 63 -16.45 0.76 -4.01
CA HIS A 63 -15.85 1.05 -5.30
C HIS A 63 -14.37 0.74 -5.27
N CYS A 64 -13.84 0.19 -6.35
CA CYS A 64 -12.39 0.00 -6.51
C CYS A 64 -11.87 0.79 -7.71
N HIS A 65 -10.95 1.71 -7.45
CA HIS A 65 -10.21 2.45 -8.47
C HIS A 65 -8.86 1.78 -8.64
N GLU A 66 -8.72 1.00 -9.71
CA GLU A 66 -7.55 0.14 -9.97
C GLU A 66 -6.25 0.93 -10.19
N CYS A 67 -6.37 2.20 -10.59
CA CYS A 67 -5.28 3.18 -10.58
C CYS A 67 -5.88 4.59 -10.54
N PHE A 68 -5.41 5.45 -9.63
CA PHE A 68 -5.93 6.82 -9.49
C PHE A 68 -5.79 7.68 -10.75
N HIS A 69 -4.88 7.34 -11.68
CA HIS A 69 -4.69 8.07 -12.93
C HIS A 69 -5.92 8.00 -13.85
N GLY A 70 -6.71 6.91 -13.75
CA GLY A 70 -7.95 6.73 -14.51
C GLY A 70 -9.19 7.28 -13.80
N MET A 71 -9.05 7.74 -12.56
CA MET A 71 -10.18 8.15 -11.70
C MET A 71 -10.48 9.64 -11.85
N GLN A 72 -11.74 10.01 -12.01
CA GLN A 72 -12.16 11.41 -11.88
C GLN A 72 -12.19 11.81 -10.41
N LYS A 73 -11.58 12.96 -10.07
CA LYS A 73 -11.48 13.45 -8.68
C LYS A 73 -12.83 13.64 -7.97
N SER A 74 -13.92 13.76 -8.73
CA SER A 74 -15.28 13.89 -8.18
C SER A 74 -15.87 12.55 -7.72
N GLU A 75 -15.35 11.41 -8.17
CA GLU A 75 -15.92 10.10 -7.87
C GLU A 75 -15.84 9.75 -6.38
N THR A 76 -14.83 10.26 -5.67
CA THR A 76 -14.67 10.03 -4.23
C THR A 76 -15.36 11.09 -3.37
N ALA A 77 -16.15 11.99 -3.94
CA ALA A 77 -16.72 13.12 -3.21
C ALA A 77 -17.73 12.65 -2.15
N GLY A 78 -17.55 13.09 -0.90
CA GLY A 78 -18.41 12.69 0.24
C GLY A 78 -18.28 11.23 0.67
N GLY A 79 -17.39 10.45 0.04
CA GLY A 79 -17.12 9.06 0.39
C GLY A 79 -15.98 8.91 1.41
N ILE A 80 -15.83 7.68 1.91
CA ILE A 80 -14.67 7.26 2.69
C ILE A 80 -13.65 6.65 1.74
N VAL A 81 -12.44 7.21 1.69
CA VAL A 81 -11.36 6.70 0.83
C VAL A 81 -10.39 5.87 1.65
N VAL A 82 -9.95 4.74 1.09
CA VAL A 82 -8.79 3.99 1.55
C VAL A 82 -7.75 4.00 0.44
N VAL A 83 -6.63 4.71 0.65
CA VAL A 83 -5.51 4.76 -0.29
C VAL A 83 -4.63 3.52 -0.10
N ILE A 84 -4.28 2.89 -1.21
CA ILE A 84 -3.54 1.62 -1.27
C ILE A 84 -2.33 1.80 -2.20
N ASP A 85 -1.14 1.64 -1.64
CA ASP A 85 0.17 1.57 -2.31
C ASP A 85 0.98 0.53 -1.52
N VAL A 86 0.80 -0.74 -1.83
CA VAL A 86 1.29 -1.86 -1.00
C VAL A 86 2.81 -1.93 -1.02
N LEU A 87 3.40 -1.68 -2.18
CA LEU A 87 4.84 -1.69 -2.44
C LEU A 87 5.29 -0.27 -2.82
N ARG A 88 5.45 0.66 -1.87
CA ARG A 88 5.55 0.44 -0.40
C ARG A 88 4.84 1.47 0.46
N ALA A 89 4.30 2.54 -0.13
CA ALA A 89 4.00 3.75 0.65
C ALA A 89 2.98 3.51 1.77
N SER A 90 1.88 2.79 1.50
CA SER A 90 0.87 2.46 2.51
C SER A 90 1.43 1.58 3.62
N THR A 91 2.16 0.52 3.26
CA THR A 91 2.79 -0.40 4.23
C THR A 91 3.76 0.36 5.14
N THR A 92 4.54 1.28 4.56
CA THR A 92 5.49 2.13 5.30
C THR A 92 4.80 3.11 6.23
N ILE A 93 3.76 3.81 5.78
CA ILE A 93 2.99 4.76 6.64
C ILE A 93 2.36 4.03 7.83
N VAL A 94 1.73 2.87 7.58
CA VAL A 94 1.11 2.03 8.61
C VAL A 94 2.17 1.56 9.62
N THR A 95 3.32 1.10 9.15
CA THR A 95 4.43 0.64 9.99
C THR A 95 5.01 1.76 10.86
N ALA A 96 5.25 2.95 10.27
CA ALA A 96 5.78 4.10 10.98
C ALA A 96 4.90 4.52 12.16
N LEU A 97 3.59 4.63 11.91
CA LEU A 97 2.62 5.02 12.93
C LEU A 97 2.46 3.95 14.00
N ALA A 98 2.45 2.66 13.62
CA ALA A 98 2.44 1.55 14.59
C ALA A 98 3.68 1.54 15.50
N ASN A 99 4.82 1.99 14.97
CA ASN A 99 6.07 2.12 15.72
C ASN A 99 6.20 3.44 16.50
N GLY A 100 5.12 4.23 16.58
CA GLY A 100 5.01 5.38 17.47
C GLY A 100 5.38 6.73 16.85
N ALA A 101 5.46 6.83 15.53
CA ALA A 101 5.53 8.13 14.87
C ALA A 101 4.31 8.99 15.26
N ILE A 102 4.51 10.29 15.52
CA ILE A 102 3.44 11.25 15.88
C ILE A 102 2.50 11.52 14.70
N GLY A 103 3.05 11.40 13.49
CA GLY A 103 2.33 11.63 12.26
C GLY A 103 3.23 11.42 11.04
N VAL A 104 2.61 11.10 9.90
CA VAL A 104 3.29 11.02 8.61
C VAL A 104 2.61 11.95 7.61
N ARG A 105 3.35 12.88 7.01
CA ARG A 105 2.83 13.83 6.04
C ARG A 105 3.40 13.55 4.65
N PRO A 106 2.57 13.18 3.66
CA PRO A 106 3.03 12.96 2.30
C PRO A 106 3.17 14.31 1.56
N GLU A 107 4.25 14.50 0.81
CA GLU A 107 4.51 15.63 -0.08
C GLU A 107 4.80 15.17 -1.52
N LEU A 108 4.44 15.99 -2.50
CA LEU A 108 4.51 15.64 -3.94
C LEU A 108 5.94 15.65 -4.49
N SER A 109 6.85 16.41 -3.88
CA SER A 109 8.23 16.52 -4.34
C SER A 109 9.23 16.53 -3.18
N PRO A 110 10.51 16.21 -3.44
CA PRO A 110 11.55 16.28 -2.41
C PRO A 110 11.71 17.69 -1.84
N ASP A 111 11.59 18.73 -2.67
CA ASP A 111 11.69 20.12 -2.22
C ASP A 111 10.50 20.52 -1.34
N ALA A 112 9.29 20.10 -1.70
CA ALA A 112 8.11 20.28 -0.87
C ALA A 112 8.27 19.55 0.47
N ALA A 113 8.80 18.32 0.45
CA ALA A 113 9.10 17.54 1.65
C ALA A 113 10.09 18.26 2.57
N ARG A 114 11.22 18.75 2.03
CA ARG A 114 12.22 19.52 2.80
C ARG A 114 11.63 20.78 3.40
N LYS A 115 10.82 21.51 2.63
CA LYS A 115 10.15 22.74 3.11
C LYS A 115 9.16 22.43 4.23
N ALA A 116 8.33 21.40 4.07
CA ALA A 116 7.36 20.99 5.07
C ALA A 116 8.04 20.46 6.34
N ALA A 117 9.12 19.68 6.21
CA ALA A 117 9.90 19.21 7.34
C ALA A 117 10.48 20.37 8.13
N LYS A 118 11.14 21.32 7.46
CA LYS A 118 11.70 22.53 8.10
C LYS A 118 10.62 23.35 8.84
N ALA A 119 9.43 23.48 8.26
CA ALA A 119 8.32 24.19 8.91
C ALA A 119 7.78 23.43 10.13
N ALA A 120 7.73 22.10 10.06
CA ALA A 120 7.26 21.25 11.16
C ALA A 120 8.31 21.08 12.27
N SER A 121 9.60 21.32 11.98
CA SER A 121 10.70 21.19 12.94
C SER A 121 10.67 22.22 14.08
N CYS A 122 9.89 23.30 13.94
CA CYS A 122 9.69 24.26 15.03
C CYS A 122 9.04 23.64 16.28
N ASP A 123 8.41 22.47 16.15
CA ASP A 123 7.76 21.73 17.25
C ASP A 123 8.52 20.45 17.67
N GLY A 124 9.74 20.20 17.16
CA GLY A 124 10.53 18.99 17.46
C GLY A 124 11.29 18.41 16.25
N GLU A 125 11.97 17.26 16.42
CA GLU A 125 12.68 16.59 15.33
C GLU A 125 11.69 16.03 14.29
N CYS A 126 11.90 16.41 13.03
CA CYS A 126 11.07 16.00 11.90
C CYS A 126 11.95 15.28 10.87
N LEU A 127 11.65 14.02 10.61
CA LEU A 127 12.41 13.18 9.69
C LEU A 127 11.92 13.33 8.26
N LEU A 128 12.84 13.23 7.32
CA LEU A 128 12.57 13.07 5.90
C LEU A 128 12.66 11.58 5.53
N GLY A 129 11.56 11.05 5.00
CA GLY A 129 11.48 9.70 4.44
C GLY A 129 11.08 9.71 2.97
N GLY A 130 11.29 8.60 2.27
CA GLY A 130 10.79 8.46 0.90
C GLY A 130 11.80 7.96 -0.12
N GLU A 131 11.35 7.93 -1.36
CA GLU A 131 12.08 7.27 -2.44
C GLU A 131 11.94 7.95 -3.79
N ARG A 132 12.89 7.69 -4.68
CA ARG A 132 12.75 7.82 -6.14
C ARG A 132 13.36 6.59 -6.79
N GLY A 133 12.62 5.94 -7.70
CA GLY A 133 13.05 4.69 -8.32
C GLY A 133 13.26 3.55 -7.30
N GLY A 134 12.56 3.60 -6.17
CA GLY A 134 12.67 2.66 -5.06
C GLY A 134 13.85 2.91 -4.12
N LEU A 135 14.76 3.83 -4.43
CA LEU A 135 15.93 4.13 -3.59
C LEU A 135 15.68 5.36 -2.71
N ARG A 136 16.31 5.37 -1.53
CA ARG A 136 16.28 6.52 -0.62
C ARG A 136 16.81 7.76 -1.35
N ILE A 137 16.13 8.89 -1.16
CA ILE A 137 16.53 10.19 -1.73
C ILE A 137 17.78 10.70 -1.00
N ASP A 138 18.73 11.25 -1.75
CA ASP A 138 19.96 11.82 -1.17
C ASP A 138 19.65 12.91 -0.14
N GLY A 139 20.29 12.81 1.03
CA GLY A 139 20.06 13.72 2.14
C GLY A 139 18.67 13.61 2.79
N PHE A 140 17.97 12.48 2.62
CA PHE A 140 16.83 12.09 3.46
C PHE A 140 17.31 11.13 4.56
N ASP A 141 16.60 11.13 5.69
CA ASP A 141 16.93 10.31 6.85
C ASP A 141 16.59 8.83 6.58
N LEU A 142 15.40 8.57 6.04
CA LEU A 142 14.84 7.23 5.82
C LEU A 142 14.50 6.98 4.35
N GLY A 143 14.50 5.71 3.93
CA GLY A 143 14.00 5.28 2.63
C GLY A 143 12.47 5.16 2.60
N ASN A 144 11.96 4.24 1.78
CA ASN A 144 10.54 3.85 1.79
C ASN A 144 10.36 2.36 2.14
N ALA A 145 11.38 1.73 2.73
CA ALA A 145 11.30 0.35 3.21
C ALA A 145 10.64 0.35 4.60
N PRO A 146 9.59 -0.46 4.86
CA PRO A 146 8.93 -0.50 6.17
C PRO A 146 9.90 -0.76 7.34
N ARG A 147 10.97 -1.54 7.11
CA ARG A 147 12.01 -1.86 8.12
C ARG A 147 12.82 -0.65 8.58
N ASP A 148 12.93 0.38 7.77
CA ASP A 148 13.63 1.62 8.13
C ASP A 148 12.90 2.35 9.27
N TYR A 149 11.60 2.08 9.45
CA TYR A 149 10.70 2.77 10.36
C TYR A 149 10.51 2.02 11.69
N HIS A 150 11.56 1.40 12.20
CA HIS A 150 11.55 0.73 13.50
C HIS A 150 11.41 1.74 14.65
N ARG A 151 10.90 1.28 15.80
CA ARG A 151 10.53 2.13 16.94
C ARG A 151 11.63 3.10 17.38
N GLN A 152 12.89 2.66 17.48
CA GLN A 152 13.99 3.52 17.89
C GLN A 152 14.24 4.70 16.93
N ALA A 153 13.97 4.52 15.64
CA ALA A 153 14.13 5.57 14.64
C ALA A 153 12.97 6.57 14.64
N VAL A 154 11.72 6.13 14.89
CA VAL A 154 10.52 6.94 14.58
C VAL A 154 9.65 7.33 15.77
N ALA A 155 9.79 6.67 16.92
CA ALA A 155 8.91 6.92 18.07
C ALA A 155 9.01 8.37 18.55
N GLY A 156 7.85 9.03 18.71
CA GLY A 156 7.78 10.42 19.14
C GLY A 156 8.25 11.43 18.09
N ARG A 157 8.48 11.01 16.84
CA ARG A 157 8.94 11.90 15.76
C ARG A 157 7.85 12.10 14.72
N ARG A 158 7.89 13.26 14.07
CA ARG A 158 7.11 13.53 12.86
C ARG A 158 7.91 13.10 11.64
N ILE A 159 7.23 12.64 10.60
CA ILE A 159 7.87 12.24 9.35
C ILE A 159 7.19 12.91 8.17
N VAL A 160 7.97 13.61 7.36
CA VAL A 160 7.52 14.05 6.04
C VAL A 160 8.06 13.09 5.00
N THR A 161 7.18 12.52 4.18
CA THR A 161 7.54 11.53 3.16
C THR A 161 7.22 12.02 1.75
N THR A 162 8.02 11.63 0.76
CA THR A 162 7.62 11.76 -0.64
C THR A 162 7.90 10.46 -1.38
N THR A 163 6.93 10.02 -2.19
CA THR A 163 7.02 8.81 -2.99
C THR A 163 6.55 9.11 -4.40
N THR A 164 6.84 8.21 -5.32
CA THR A 164 6.47 8.35 -6.73
C THR A 164 4.96 8.31 -6.94
N ASN A 165 4.24 7.41 -6.25
CA ASN A 165 2.83 7.14 -6.52
C ASN A 165 1.90 7.49 -5.35
N GLY A 166 2.17 7.00 -4.13
CA GLY A 166 1.26 7.11 -2.98
C GLY A 166 0.84 8.54 -2.62
N THR A 167 1.73 9.54 -2.73
CA THR A 167 1.36 10.94 -2.44
C THR A 167 0.35 11.49 -3.45
N ALA A 168 0.48 11.11 -4.73
CA ALA A 168 -0.41 11.56 -5.79
C ALA A 168 -1.81 10.93 -5.65
N ALA A 169 -1.89 9.68 -5.19
CA ALA A 169 -3.17 9.03 -4.90
C ALA A 169 -3.97 9.75 -3.81
N VAL A 170 -3.30 10.23 -2.75
CA VAL A 170 -3.95 11.07 -1.70
C VAL A 170 -4.46 12.38 -2.31
N ALA A 171 -3.64 13.05 -3.12
CA ALA A 171 -4.01 14.32 -3.78
C ALA A 171 -5.13 14.16 -4.83
N ALA A 172 -5.37 12.95 -5.32
CA ALA A 172 -6.45 12.64 -6.26
C ALA A 172 -7.84 12.57 -5.59
N CYS A 173 -7.91 12.61 -4.25
CA CYS A 173 -9.15 12.46 -3.49
C CYS A 173 -9.58 13.73 -2.74
N PRO A 174 -9.56 14.94 -3.35
CA PRO A 174 -9.66 16.20 -2.62
C PRO A 174 -11.02 16.42 -1.95
N ARG A 175 -12.09 15.74 -2.38
CA ARG A 175 -13.45 15.90 -1.85
C ARG A 175 -13.93 14.71 -1.01
N ALA A 176 -13.04 13.76 -0.69
CA ALA A 176 -13.37 12.66 0.22
C ALA A 176 -13.69 13.17 1.63
N GLU A 177 -14.69 12.57 2.28
CA GLU A 177 -15.03 12.92 3.65
C GLU A 177 -13.95 12.49 4.64
N ALA A 178 -13.39 11.29 4.44
CA ALA A 178 -12.23 10.80 5.16
C ALA A 178 -11.28 10.08 4.20
N ILE A 179 -9.98 10.13 4.50
CA ILE A 179 -8.94 9.40 3.79
C ILE A 179 -8.17 8.57 4.80
N LEU A 180 -8.21 7.26 4.61
CA LEU A 180 -7.49 6.24 5.38
C LEU A 180 -6.35 5.66 4.53
N VAL A 181 -5.38 5.04 5.19
CA VAL A 181 -4.32 4.25 4.53
C VAL A 181 -4.54 2.77 4.81
N GLY A 182 -4.64 1.98 3.74
CA GLY A 182 -4.83 0.54 3.80
C GLY A 182 -3.72 -0.23 3.09
N ALA A 183 -3.38 -1.39 3.64
CA ALA A 183 -2.47 -2.38 3.07
C ALA A 183 -2.87 -3.78 3.60
N LEU A 184 -2.20 -4.84 3.13
CA LEU A 184 -2.41 -6.20 3.64
C LEU A 184 -2.15 -6.30 5.16
N VAL A 185 -1.14 -5.57 5.64
CA VAL A 185 -0.71 -5.56 7.05
C VAL A 185 -1.77 -5.07 8.03
N ASN A 186 -2.72 -4.23 7.59
CA ASN A 186 -3.79 -3.69 8.44
C ASN A 186 -5.20 -3.88 7.86
N ARG A 187 -5.39 -4.84 6.94
CA ARG A 187 -6.64 -4.98 6.16
C ARG A 187 -7.90 -5.06 7.04
N ARG A 188 -7.90 -5.80 8.16
CA ARG A 188 -9.08 -5.91 9.05
C ARG A 188 -9.35 -4.61 9.78
N ALA A 189 -8.30 -3.95 10.26
CA ALA A 189 -8.42 -2.70 11.01
C ALA A 189 -8.99 -1.60 10.09
N VAL A 190 -8.44 -1.45 8.88
CA VAL A 190 -8.89 -0.42 7.93
C VAL A 190 -10.30 -0.73 7.41
N ALA A 191 -10.64 -2.01 7.15
CA ALA A 191 -11.99 -2.41 6.77
C ALA A 191 -13.02 -2.03 7.85
N ALA A 192 -12.75 -2.38 9.12
CA ALA A 192 -13.62 -2.05 10.23
C ALA A 192 -13.80 -0.54 10.40
N ARG A 193 -12.71 0.23 10.32
CA ARG A 193 -12.75 1.69 10.45
C ARG A 193 -13.49 2.35 9.28
N ALA A 194 -13.31 1.87 8.06
CA ALA A 194 -14.02 2.38 6.90
C ALA A 194 -15.54 2.16 7.02
N LEU A 195 -15.96 0.98 7.46
CA LEU A 195 -17.37 0.66 7.72
C LEU A 195 -17.97 1.56 8.82
N GLU A 196 -17.24 1.76 9.91
CA GLU A 196 -17.67 2.64 11.01
C GLU A 196 -17.92 4.07 10.52
N LEU A 197 -16.96 4.65 9.78
CA LEU A 197 -17.08 6.00 9.23
C LEU A 197 -18.20 6.10 8.19
N ALA A 198 -18.37 5.06 7.36
CA ALA A 198 -19.42 5.03 6.35
C ALA A 198 -20.83 5.07 6.96
N LEU A 199 -21.01 4.48 8.15
CA LEU A 199 -22.29 4.40 8.86
C LEU A 199 -22.54 5.57 9.84
N ALA A 200 -21.55 6.43 10.06
CA ALA A 200 -21.65 7.52 11.03
C ALA A 200 -22.66 8.62 10.60
N GLY A 201 -23.17 9.41 11.55
CA GLY A 201 -23.86 10.67 11.24
C GLY A 201 -25.35 10.59 10.85
N GLY A 202 -26.03 9.46 11.10
CA GLY A 202 -27.50 9.35 11.04
C GLY A 202 -28.17 9.47 9.65
N GLY A 203 -27.40 9.80 8.61
CA GLY A 203 -27.84 9.86 7.22
C GLY A 203 -27.70 8.52 6.47
N PRO A 204 -27.88 8.53 5.14
CA PRO A 204 -27.58 7.35 4.32
C PRO A 204 -26.10 6.96 4.44
N PRO A 205 -25.76 5.65 4.37
CA PRO A 205 -24.38 5.21 4.41
C PRO A 205 -23.56 5.83 3.27
N ARG A 206 -22.35 6.28 3.59
CA ARG A 206 -21.42 6.83 2.60
C ARG A 206 -20.78 5.70 1.80
N PRO A 207 -20.49 5.92 0.51
CA PRO A 207 -19.73 4.96 -0.26
C PRO A 207 -18.29 4.86 0.26
N ILE A 208 -17.70 3.68 0.13
CA ILE A 208 -16.28 3.44 0.41
C ILE A 208 -15.55 3.24 -0.92
N HIS A 209 -14.44 3.94 -1.10
CA HIS A 209 -13.62 3.90 -2.29
C HIS A 209 -12.22 3.37 -1.94
N LEU A 210 -11.83 2.25 -2.54
CA LEU A 210 -10.48 1.72 -2.49
C LEU A 210 -9.71 2.32 -3.66
N VAL A 211 -8.71 3.15 -3.38
CA VAL A 211 -7.95 3.88 -4.40
C VAL A 211 -6.55 3.31 -4.48
N CYS A 212 -6.30 2.50 -5.52
CA CYS A 212 -5.00 1.94 -5.81
C CYS A 212 -4.09 2.99 -6.44
N ALA A 213 -2.85 3.07 -5.96
CA ALA A 213 -1.86 4.02 -6.46
C ALA A 213 -1.36 3.59 -7.84
N GLY A 214 -1.15 2.29 -8.04
CA GLY A 214 -0.51 1.75 -9.23
C GLY A 214 0.97 2.15 -9.31
N THR A 215 1.58 1.96 -10.48
CA THR A 215 2.98 2.34 -10.73
C THR A 215 3.11 2.93 -12.13
N ASP A 216 3.60 4.17 -12.21
CA ASP A 216 3.77 4.94 -13.44
C ASP A 216 2.49 4.97 -14.31
N GLY A 217 1.34 5.19 -13.67
CA GLY A 217 0.04 5.25 -14.35
C GLY A 217 -0.58 3.91 -14.72
N ALA A 218 0.06 2.79 -14.40
CA ALA A 218 -0.47 1.45 -14.66
C ALA A 218 -1.05 0.80 -13.40
N VAL A 219 -2.10 0.00 -13.59
CA VAL A 219 -2.65 -0.91 -12.58
C VAL A 219 -1.58 -1.91 -12.15
N THR A 220 -1.53 -2.23 -10.86
CA THR A 220 -0.57 -3.18 -10.30
C THR A 220 -1.26 -4.27 -9.48
N GLU A 221 -0.80 -5.51 -9.64
CA GLU A 221 -1.41 -6.68 -9.02
C GLU A 221 -1.37 -6.61 -7.49
N GLU A 222 -0.29 -6.08 -6.91
CA GLU A 222 -0.14 -5.94 -5.46
C GLU A 222 -1.22 -5.06 -4.83
N ASP A 223 -1.58 -3.94 -5.48
CA ASP A 223 -2.60 -3.02 -4.97
C ASP A 223 -4.00 -3.62 -5.12
N ILE A 224 -4.27 -4.29 -6.25
CA ILE A 224 -5.53 -5.03 -6.46
C ILE A 224 -5.72 -6.14 -5.43
N LEU A 225 -4.67 -6.89 -5.13
CA LEU A 225 -4.72 -7.94 -4.09
C LEU A 225 -5.01 -7.36 -2.71
N ALA A 226 -4.42 -6.21 -2.36
CA ALA A 226 -4.75 -5.53 -1.11
C ALA A 226 -6.17 -4.98 -1.08
N ALA A 227 -6.66 -4.40 -2.18
CA ALA A 227 -8.05 -3.96 -2.29
C ALA A 227 -9.01 -5.14 -2.07
N GLY A 228 -8.77 -6.27 -2.76
CA GLY A 228 -9.53 -7.51 -2.58
C GLY A 228 -9.47 -8.06 -1.15
N ALA A 229 -8.30 -7.98 -0.50
CA ALA A 229 -8.13 -8.42 0.88
C ALA A 229 -8.92 -7.58 1.89
N ILE A 230 -9.01 -6.26 1.67
CA ILE A 230 -9.81 -5.33 2.47
C ILE A 230 -11.30 -5.60 2.26
N LEU A 231 -11.76 -5.80 1.02
CA LEU A 231 -13.15 -6.17 0.71
C LEU A 231 -13.55 -7.49 1.37
N ASP A 232 -12.66 -8.48 1.34
CA ASP A 232 -12.90 -9.78 1.98
C ASP A 232 -13.00 -9.64 3.50
N ALA A 233 -12.09 -8.86 4.11
CA ALA A 233 -12.12 -8.58 5.55
C ALA A 233 -13.39 -7.82 5.97
N ALA A 234 -13.89 -6.92 5.12
CA ALA A 234 -15.11 -6.16 5.36
C ALA A 234 -16.39 -7.00 5.22
N GLY A 235 -16.32 -8.18 4.57
CA GLY A 235 -17.52 -8.91 4.15
C GLY A 235 -18.38 -8.10 3.19
N ALA A 236 -17.74 -7.30 2.32
CA ALA A 236 -18.44 -6.38 1.42
C ALA A 236 -19.29 -7.14 0.39
N THR A 237 -20.54 -6.68 0.18
CA THR A 237 -21.52 -7.36 -0.68
C THR A 237 -22.01 -6.51 -1.84
N ARG A 238 -22.07 -5.18 -1.70
CA ARG A 238 -22.48 -4.24 -2.75
C ARG A 238 -21.25 -3.63 -3.40
N LEU A 239 -20.79 -4.29 -4.47
CA LEU A 239 -19.54 -3.99 -5.17
C LEU A 239 -19.83 -3.48 -6.58
N ASP A 240 -19.01 -2.56 -7.09
CA ASP A 240 -18.88 -2.38 -8.53
C ASP A 240 -18.04 -3.50 -9.17
N ASP A 241 -17.98 -3.52 -10.51
CA ASP A 241 -17.28 -4.59 -11.24
C ASP A 241 -15.79 -4.67 -10.88
N PRO A 242 -15.03 -3.54 -10.79
CA PRO A 242 -13.64 -3.59 -10.34
C PRO A 242 -13.49 -4.14 -8.91
N ALA A 243 -14.35 -3.74 -7.97
CA ALA A 243 -14.28 -4.25 -6.61
C ALA A 243 -14.60 -5.75 -6.54
N ALA A 244 -15.59 -6.22 -7.30
CA ALA A 244 -15.91 -7.65 -7.40
C ALA A 244 -14.72 -8.45 -7.99
N ALA A 245 -14.07 -7.92 -9.03
CA ALA A 245 -12.90 -8.54 -9.64
C ALA A 245 -11.71 -8.61 -8.66
N ALA A 246 -11.42 -7.53 -7.93
CA ALA A 246 -10.37 -7.49 -6.92
C ALA A 246 -10.61 -8.51 -5.80
N LEU A 247 -11.84 -8.60 -5.30
CA LEU A 247 -12.22 -9.56 -4.26
C LEU A 247 -12.01 -11.02 -4.71
N GLU A 248 -12.46 -11.36 -5.92
CA GLU A 248 -12.26 -12.70 -6.48
C GLU A 248 -10.77 -12.99 -6.72
N ARG A 249 -10.00 -12.00 -7.18
CA ARG A 249 -8.55 -12.12 -7.39
C ARG A 249 -7.82 -12.47 -6.09
N PHE A 250 -8.13 -11.77 -5.00
CA PHE A 250 -7.60 -12.08 -3.67
C PHE A 250 -7.99 -13.48 -3.21
N ARG A 251 -9.30 -13.81 -3.24
CA ARG A 251 -9.82 -15.12 -2.80
C ARG A 251 -9.21 -16.28 -3.55
N ARG A 252 -8.98 -16.14 -4.85
CA ARG A 252 -8.32 -17.15 -5.67
C ARG A 252 -6.86 -17.33 -5.26
N THR A 253 -6.15 -16.24 -5.02
CA THR A 253 -4.72 -16.26 -4.66
C THR A 253 -4.48 -16.98 -3.34
N VAL A 254 -5.34 -16.76 -2.34
CA VAL A 254 -5.19 -17.38 -1.01
C VAL A 254 -5.96 -18.70 -0.86
N ARG A 255 -6.60 -19.19 -1.92
CA ARG A 255 -7.47 -20.38 -1.87
C ARG A 255 -6.69 -21.61 -1.38
N GLY A 256 -7.18 -22.22 -0.30
CA GLY A 256 -6.58 -23.44 0.25
C GLY A 256 -5.26 -23.23 1.00
N ALA A 257 -4.81 -21.98 1.15
CA ALA A 257 -3.62 -21.66 1.92
C ALA A 257 -3.92 -21.69 3.42
N THR A 258 -3.06 -22.36 4.20
CA THR A 258 -3.09 -22.31 5.66
C THR A 258 -2.57 -20.99 6.20
N ASP A 259 -1.60 -20.41 5.50
CA ASP A 259 -1.04 -19.09 5.75
C ASP A 259 -1.14 -18.28 4.45
N ALA A 260 -1.99 -17.25 4.47
CA ALA A 260 -2.25 -16.39 3.32
C ALA A 260 -1.02 -15.55 2.92
N SER A 261 -0.08 -15.29 3.84
CA SER A 261 1.10 -14.46 3.55
C SER A 261 2.04 -15.10 2.52
N VAL A 262 2.07 -16.44 2.45
CA VAL A 262 2.94 -17.18 1.52
C VAL A 262 2.53 -16.99 0.05
N PRO A 263 1.29 -17.32 -0.39
CA PRO A 263 0.88 -17.07 -1.75
C PRO A 263 0.80 -15.58 -2.09
N LEU A 264 0.50 -14.70 -1.12
CA LEU A 264 0.55 -13.26 -1.31
C LEU A 264 1.98 -12.78 -1.60
N ALA A 265 2.97 -13.20 -0.82
CA ALA A 265 4.37 -12.85 -1.07
C ALA A 265 4.83 -13.30 -2.47
N ALA A 266 4.43 -14.51 -2.89
CA ALA A 266 4.72 -15.00 -4.23
C ALA A 266 4.05 -14.14 -5.33
N ALA A 267 2.79 -13.77 -5.15
CA ALA A 267 2.06 -12.93 -6.10
C ALA A 267 2.62 -11.50 -6.16
N LEU A 268 2.95 -10.91 -5.01
CA LEU A 268 3.61 -9.60 -4.92
C LEU A 268 4.99 -9.65 -5.59
N ALA A 269 5.79 -10.71 -5.39
CA ALA A 269 7.09 -10.84 -6.05
C ALA A 269 6.99 -10.92 -7.59
N ALA A 270 5.92 -11.51 -8.11
CA ALA A 270 5.65 -11.60 -9.54
C ALA A 270 5.02 -10.33 -10.14
N SER A 271 4.63 -9.37 -9.31
CA SER A 271 3.97 -8.14 -9.75
C SER A 271 4.95 -7.10 -10.28
N ARG A 272 4.44 -6.03 -10.89
CA ARG A 272 5.28 -4.91 -11.36
C ARG A 272 6.06 -4.27 -10.20
N GLY A 273 5.40 -3.93 -9.09
CA GLY A 273 6.09 -3.40 -7.91
C GLY A 273 7.13 -4.37 -7.34
N GLY A 274 6.80 -5.66 -7.27
CA GLY A 274 7.74 -6.68 -6.78
C GLY A 274 8.98 -6.82 -7.65
N THR A 275 8.80 -6.93 -8.98
CA THR A 275 9.93 -7.03 -9.91
C THR A 275 10.83 -5.80 -9.85
N ASN A 276 10.27 -4.60 -9.68
CA ASN A 276 11.04 -3.37 -9.45
C ASN A 276 11.87 -3.45 -8.16
N LEU A 277 11.29 -3.92 -7.05
CA LEU A 277 12.01 -4.07 -5.78
C LEU A 277 13.12 -5.14 -5.86
N LEU A 278 12.86 -6.25 -6.55
CA LEU A 278 13.86 -7.29 -6.78
C LEU A 278 15.06 -6.75 -7.57
N ALA A 279 14.82 -5.94 -8.60
CA ALA A 279 15.86 -5.34 -9.43
C ALA A 279 16.81 -4.42 -8.65
N ILE A 280 16.34 -3.81 -7.55
CA ILE A 280 17.14 -2.92 -6.69
C ILE A 280 17.58 -3.58 -5.37
N GLY A 281 17.45 -4.90 -5.24
CA GLY A 281 17.92 -5.65 -4.07
C GLY A 281 17.04 -5.52 -2.82
N MET A 282 15.79 -5.08 -2.95
CA MET A 282 14.85 -4.86 -1.85
C MET A 282 13.83 -6.00 -1.69
N ALA A 283 14.25 -7.24 -1.95
CA ALA A 283 13.39 -8.43 -1.89
C ALA A 283 12.70 -8.62 -0.52
N ALA A 284 13.37 -8.21 0.56
CA ALA A 284 12.87 -8.36 1.92
C ALA A 284 11.55 -7.59 2.14
N ASP A 285 11.36 -6.46 1.46
CA ASP A 285 10.18 -5.60 1.63
C ASP A 285 8.89 -6.27 1.12
N ILE A 286 9.00 -7.20 0.17
CA ILE A 286 7.87 -8.00 -0.33
C ILE A 286 7.28 -8.85 0.80
N GLY A 287 8.15 -9.48 1.60
CA GLY A 287 7.73 -10.29 2.74
C GLY A 287 7.03 -9.46 3.82
N ASP A 288 7.52 -8.24 4.08
CA ASP A 288 6.88 -7.34 5.06
C ASP A 288 5.51 -6.88 4.57
N ALA A 289 5.40 -6.53 3.29
CA ALA A 289 4.16 -6.07 2.69
C ALA A 289 3.12 -7.20 2.56
N ALA A 290 3.55 -8.46 2.41
CA ALA A 290 2.67 -9.62 2.32
C ALA A 290 2.11 -10.10 3.67
N ALA A 291 2.65 -9.60 4.80
CA ALA A 291 2.12 -9.94 6.10
C ALA A 291 0.66 -9.48 6.22
N ILE A 292 -0.19 -10.34 6.79
CA ILE A 292 -1.64 -10.12 6.85
C ILE A 292 -2.07 -9.79 8.27
N ASP A 293 -2.81 -8.70 8.46
CA ASP A 293 -3.37 -8.30 9.76
C ASP A 293 -2.34 -8.18 10.90
N ALA A 294 -1.06 -7.96 10.57
CA ALA A 294 0.05 -7.85 11.52
C ALA A 294 0.03 -6.54 12.33
N ILE A 295 -0.65 -5.51 11.83
CA ILE A 295 -0.66 -4.16 12.39
C ILE A 295 -2.11 -3.68 12.57
N PRO A 296 -2.57 -3.40 13.82
CA PRO A 296 -3.95 -3.04 14.09
C PRO A 296 -4.25 -1.53 13.98
N VAL A 297 -3.32 -0.73 13.43
CA VAL A 297 -3.47 0.74 13.35
C VAL A 297 -4.08 1.17 12.01
N VAL A 298 -4.88 2.24 12.05
CA VAL A 298 -5.49 2.83 10.85
C VAL A 298 -5.08 4.30 10.76
N PRO A 299 -4.13 4.64 9.88
CA PRO A 299 -3.79 6.02 9.59
C PRO A 299 -4.98 6.74 8.96
N ARG A 300 -5.35 7.90 9.48
CA ARG A 300 -6.35 8.81 8.93
C ARG A 300 -5.73 10.17 8.67
N LEU A 301 -6.03 10.76 7.51
CA LEU A 301 -5.59 12.09 7.15
C LEU A 301 -6.35 13.14 7.96
N ASP A 302 -5.63 13.93 8.74
CA ASP A 302 -6.12 15.21 9.23
C ASP A 302 -6.03 16.23 8.08
N ARG A 303 -7.19 16.59 7.53
CA ARG A 303 -7.30 17.52 6.40
C ARG A 303 -6.88 18.95 6.74
N GLY A 304 -6.94 19.34 8.01
CA GLY A 304 -6.52 20.67 8.45
C GLY A 304 -5.01 20.83 8.47
N THR A 305 -4.28 19.75 8.74
CA THR A 305 -2.83 19.79 8.93
C THR A 305 -2.02 19.05 7.85
N GLY A 306 -2.67 18.16 7.09
CA GLY A 306 -2.05 17.32 6.07
C GLY A 306 -1.30 16.11 6.63
N TRP A 307 -1.48 15.78 7.91
CA TRP A 307 -0.80 14.67 8.56
C TRP A 307 -1.71 13.44 8.66
N PHE A 308 -1.20 12.28 8.27
CA PHE A 308 -1.76 11.01 8.70
C PHE A 308 -1.41 10.77 10.16
N ARG A 309 -2.42 10.42 10.96
CA ARG A 309 -2.29 10.09 12.37
C ARG A 309 -3.17 8.88 12.69
N ILE A 310 -2.88 8.22 13.81
CA ILE A 310 -3.81 7.25 14.37
C ILE A 310 -4.86 8.07 15.12
N ASP A 311 -6.14 7.87 14.81
CA ASP A 311 -7.22 8.50 15.59
C ASP A 311 -7.07 8.07 17.07
N PRO A 312 -7.10 9.00 18.03
CA PRO A 312 -6.95 8.69 19.46
C PRO A 312 -8.07 7.81 20.01
#